data_AF-G9KNB5-F1
#
_entry.id   AF-G9KNB5-F1
#
_cell.length_a   1.000
_cell.length_b   1.000
_cell.length_c   1.000
_cell.angle_alpha   90.00
_cell.angle_beta   90.00
_cell.angle_gamma   90.00
#
_symmetry.space_group_name_H-M   'P 1'
#
loop_
_entity.id
_entity.type
_entity.pdbx_description
1 polymer ?
#
loop_
_entity_poly.entity_id
_entity_poly.type
_entity_poly.pdbx_seq_one_letter_code
_entity_poly.pdbx_strand_id
1 'polypeptide(L)'
;SLRFFCYEGFELIGEVTITCVPGHPSQWTSQPPLCKVAYEELLDNRKLEVTQTTDPSRQLEGGNLALAILLPLGLVIVLGSGVYIYYTKLQGKSLFGFSGSHSYSPITVESDFSNPLYEAGDTREYEVS
;
A
#
# COMPACT_ATOMS: atom_id res chain seq x y z
N SER A 1 -20.23 56.09 22.18
CA SER A 1 -19.32 54.97 21.91
C SER A 1 -19.95 54.09 20.84
N LEU A 2 -19.14 53.48 19.98
CA LEU A 2 -19.57 52.47 19.00
C LEU A 2 -18.86 51.17 19.32
N ARG A 3 -19.57 50.04 19.23
CA ARG A 3 -19.01 48.70 19.46
C ARG A 3 -19.13 47.87 18.20
N PHE A 4 -18.05 47.19 17.85
CA PHE A 4 -17.94 46.39 16.64
C PHE A 4 -17.89 44.90 16.96
N PHE A 5 -18.37 44.10 16.02
CA PHE A 5 -18.37 42.64 16.07
C PHE A 5 -18.13 42.10 14.66
N CYS A 6 -17.52 40.92 14.57
CA CYS A 6 -17.35 40.20 13.31
C CYS A 6 -18.33 39.01 13.26
N TYR A 7 -18.63 38.55 12.04
CA TYR A 7 -19.41 37.33 11.82
C TYR A 7 -18.59 36.09 12.22
N GLU A 8 -19.27 34.95 12.41
CA GLU A 8 -18.60 33.67 12.72
C GLU A 8 -17.51 33.34 11.68
N GLY A 9 -16.41 32.76 12.14
CA GLY A 9 -15.22 32.50 11.32
C GLY A 9 -14.31 33.72 11.08
N PHE A 10 -14.60 34.88 11.67
CA PHE A 10 -13.76 36.06 11.60
C PHE A 10 -13.39 36.60 12.99
N GLU A 11 -12.12 36.91 13.17
CA GLU A 11 -11.55 37.53 14.37
C GLU A 11 -11.45 39.05 14.17
N LEU A 12 -11.84 39.81 15.19
CA LEU A 12 -11.77 41.27 15.20
C LEU A 12 -10.36 41.73 15.58
N ILE A 13 -9.73 42.49 14.67
CA ILE A 13 -8.39 43.06 14.85
C ILE A 13 -8.52 44.57 15.09
N GLY A 14 -8.20 45.01 16.31
CA GLY A 14 -8.23 46.42 16.71
C GLY A 14 -9.10 46.68 17.94
N GLU A 15 -9.52 47.92 18.14
CA GLU A 15 -10.31 48.32 19.30
C GLU A 15 -11.78 47.96 19.10
N VAL A 16 -12.32 47.13 20.00
CA VAL A 16 -13.72 46.66 19.93
C VAL A 16 -14.72 47.81 20.12
N THR A 17 -14.34 48.84 20.89
CA THR A 17 -15.21 49.99 21.17
C THR A 17 -14.47 51.30 20.98
N ILE A 18 -14.93 52.15 20.06
CA ILE A 18 -14.35 53.48 19.84
C ILE A 18 -15.29 54.57 20.36
N THR A 19 -14.73 55.70 20.78
CA THR A 19 -15.50 56.87 21.25
C THR A 19 -15.20 58.10 20.42
N CYS A 20 -16.22 58.94 20.23
CA CYS A 20 -16.05 60.23 19.58
C CYS A 20 -15.65 61.24 20.67
N VAL A 21 -14.47 61.81 20.54
CA VAL A 21 -13.97 62.87 21.42
C VAL A 21 -14.48 64.20 20.88
N PRO A 22 -15.22 64.99 21.68
CA PRO A 22 -15.67 66.31 21.29
C PRO A 22 -14.48 67.23 20.96
N GLY A 23 -14.53 67.91 19.81
CA GLY A 23 -13.48 68.82 19.34
C GLY A 23 -13.87 69.55 18.05
N HIS A 24 -13.01 70.45 17.56
CA HIS A 24 -13.14 71.14 16.28
C HIS A 24 -11.89 70.89 15.42
N PRO A 25 -11.80 69.78 14.65
CA PRO A 25 -12.83 68.77 14.39
C PRO A 25 -12.93 67.72 15.51
N SER A 26 -14.11 67.11 15.65
CA SER A 26 -14.31 65.95 16.51
C SER A 26 -13.56 64.76 15.94
N GLN A 27 -12.85 64.01 16.79
CA GLN A 27 -12.02 62.88 16.35
C GLN A 27 -12.41 61.61 17.10
N TRP A 28 -12.28 60.48 16.42
CA TRP A 28 -12.45 59.17 17.04
C TRP A 28 -11.19 58.80 17.82
N THR A 29 -11.37 58.07 18.93
CA THR A 29 -10.24 57.57 19.72
C THR A 29 -9.35 56.61 18.94
N SER A 30 -9.91 55.88 17.98
CA SER A 30 -9.18 54.94 17.13
C SER A 30 -9.87 54.75 15.79
N GLN A 31 -9.16 54.11 14.85
CA GLN A 31 -9.70 53.72 13.55
C GLN A 31 -10.67 52.54 13.70
N PRO A 32 -11.61 52.35 12.74
CA PRO A 32 -12.49 51.19 12.75
C PRO A 32 -11.68 49.88 12.71
N PRO A 33 -12.07 48.84 13.48
CA PRO A 33 -11.39 47.56 13.49
C PRO A 33 -11.61 46.79 12.18
N LEU A 34 -10.72 45.82 11.92
CA LEU A 34 -10.78 44.95 10.74
C LEU A 34 -11.19 43.54 11.14
N CYS A 35 -12.02 42.88 10.33
CA CYS A 35 -12.33 41.47 10.51
C CYS A 35 -11.38 40.63 9.64
N LYS A 36 -10.62 39.74 10.27
CA LYS A 36 -9.72 38.80 9.59
C LYS A 36 -10.26 37.38 9.74
N VAL A 37 -10.06 36.54 8.73
CA VAL A 37 -10.48 35.13 8.81
C VAL A 37 -9.77 34.44 9.98
N ALA A 38 -10.55 33.81 10.87
CA ALA A 38 -10.05 32.98 11.95
C ALA A 38 -9.58 31.65 11.33
N TYR A 39 -8.31 31.58 10.96
CA TYR A 39 -7.74 30.36 10.39
C TYR A 39 -7.78 29.19 11.36
N GLU A 40 -7.84 29.42 12.67
CA GLU A 40 -7.89 28.36 13.68
C GLU A 40 -9.14 27.48 13.55
N GLU A 41 -10.32 28.06 13.31
CA GLU A 41 -11.55 27.26 13.12
C GLU A 41 -11.54 26.48 11.80
N LEU A 42 -10.96 27.06 10.73
CA LEU A 42 -10.85 26.39 9.43
C LEU A 42 -9.76 25.31 9.42
N LEU A 43 -8.64 25.54 10.11
CA LEU A 43 -7.57 24.57 10.28
C LEU A 43 -7.98 23.48 11.25
N ASP A 44 -8.73 23.77 12.30
CA ASP A 44 -9.21 22.74 13.22
C ASP A 44 -10.27 21.87 12.56
N ASN A 45 -11.23 22.43 11.81
CA ASN A 45 -12.18 21.64 11.02
C ASN A 45 -11.48 20.83 9.91
N ARG A 46 -10.54 21.42 9.17
CA ARG A 46 -9.79 20.70 8.13
C ARG A 46 -8.82 19.70 8.74
N LYS A 47 -8.23 19.96 9.91
CA LYS A 47 -7.42 19.00 10.65
C LYS A 47 -8.31 17.95 11.27
N LEU A 48 -9.54 18.23 11.67
CA LEU A 48 -10.49 17.22 12.12
C LEU A 48 -10.94 16.34 10.96
N GLU A 49 -11.09 16.86 9.73
CA GLU A 49 -11.39 16.07 8.53
C GLU A 49 -10.15 15.28 8.04
N VAL A 50 -8.97 15.89 8.04
CA VAL A 50 -7.69 15.26 7.65
C VAL A 50 -7.21 14.29 8.73
N THR A 51 -7.58 14.51 9.99
CA THR A 51 -7.34 13.59 11.11
C THR A 51 -8.56 12.68 11.33
N GLN A 52 -9.74 12.92 10.76
CA GLN A 52 -10.81 11.91 10.66
C GLN A 52 -10.48 10.84 9.62
N THR A 53 -9.53 11.12 8.72
CA THR A 53 -8.87 10.07 7.94
C THR A 53 -7.66 9.45 8.66
N THR A 54 -7.21 10.01 9.80
CA THR A 54 -6.13 9.42 10.64
C THR A 54 -6.36 9.74 12.14
N ASP A 55 -7.40 9.13 12.71
CA ASP A 55 -7.87 9.36 14.09
C ASP A 55 -6.73 9.26 15.13
N PRO A 56 -6.44 10.32 15.94
CA PRO A 56 -5.32 10.32 16.88
C PRO A 56 -5.64 9.51 18.15
N SER A 57 -6.86 8.95 18.26
CA SER A 57 -7.19 7.94 19.26
C SER A 57 -6.68 6.53 18.91
N ARG A 58 -6.12 6.32 17.70
CA ARG A 58 -5.49 5.04 17.29
C ARG A 58 -4.10 4.79 17.91
N GLN A 59 -3.52 5.76 18.62
CA GLN A 59 -2.18 5.64 19.23
C GLN A 59 -2.14 4.86 20.55
N LEU A 60 -3.30 4.46 21.10
CA LEU A 60 -3.36 3.63 22.30
C LEU A 60 -4.33 2.45 22.09
N GLU A 61 -4.18 1.71 20.98
CA GLU A 61 -4.71 0.34 20.86
C GLU A 61 -4.27 -0.37 19.54
N GLY A 62 -3.01 -0.26 19.14
CA GLY A 62 -2.51 -0.81 17.87
C GLY A 62 -2.73 -2.32 17.69
N GLY A 63 -2.91 -3.08 18.79
CA GLY A 63 -3.21 -4.51 18.76
C GLY A 63 -4.64 -4.82 18.29
N ASN A 64 -5.64 -4.09 18.77
CA ASN A 64 -7.05 -4.41 18.49
C ASN A 64 -7.46 -4.03 17.05
N LEU A 65 -6.87 -2.99 16.46
CA LEU A 65 -7.08 -2.65 15.05
C LEU A 65 -6.40 -3.65 14.10
N ALA A 66 -5.18 -4.09 14.43
CA ALA A 66 -4.48 -5.09 13.63
C ALA A 66 -5.24 -6.43 13.66
N LEU A 67 -5.75 -6.84 14.83
CA LEU A 67 -6.56 -8.06 14.97
C LEU A 67 -7.84 -8.02 14.13
N ALA A 68 -8.50 -6.87 13.99
CA ALA A 68 -9.71 -6.74 13.18
C ALA A 68 -9.49 -7.08 11.69
N ILE A 69 -8.26 -6.98 11.19
CA ILE A 69 -7.90 -7.31 9.80
C ILE A 69 -7.20 -8.68 9.72
N LEU A 70 -6.32 -8.97 10.68
CA LEU A 70 -5.56 -10.23 10.72
C LEU A 70 -6.45 -11.44 11.02
N LEU A 71 -7.48 -11.29 11.85
CA LEU A 71 -8.41 -12.38 12.16
C LEU A 71 -9.24 -12.83 10.94
N PRO A 72 -9.94 -11.94 10.19
CA PRO A 72 -10.66 -12.36 9.00
C PRO A 72 -9.71 -12.85 7.90
N LEU A 73 -8.56 -12.21 7.70
CA LEU A 73 -7.58 -12.65 6.70
C LEU A 73 -7.00 -14.04 7.04
N GLY A 74 -6.64 -14.25 8.31
CA GLY A 74 -6.16 -15.54 8.81
C GLY A 74 -7.22 -16.64 8.66
N LEU A 75 -8.48 -16.36 8.98
CA LEU A 75 -9.58 -17.32 8.82
C LEU A 75 -9.77 -17.74 7.36
N VAL A 76 -9.72 -16.80 6.41
CA VAL A 76 -9.80 -17.11 4.97
C VAL A 76 -8.62 -17.97 4.52
N ILE A 77 -7.40 -17.68 4.99
CA ILE A 77 -6.21 -18.48 4.68
C ILE A 77 -6.31 -19.89 5.26
N VAL A 78 -6.76 -20.03 6.51
CA VAL A 78 -6.94 -21.34 7.17
C VAL A 78 -8.00 -22.17 6.46
N LEU A 79 -9.15 -21.58 6.12
CA LEU A 79 -10.19 -22.28 5.37
C LEU A 79 -9.73 -22.62 3.95
N GLY A 80 -9.10 -21.68 3.24
CA GLY A 80 -8.57 -21.89 1.90
C GLY A 80 -7.51 -22.98 1.83
N SER A 81 -6.55 -22.97 2.78
CA SER A 81 -5.52 -24.01 2.89
C SER A 81 -6.11 -25.37 3.29
N GLY A 82 -7.08 -25.41 4.21
CA GLY A 82 -7.78 -26.64 4.57
C GLY A 82 -8.53 -27.26 3.38
N VAL A 83 -9.27 -26.44 2.63
CA VAL A 83 -9.97 -26.86 1.41
C VAL A 83 -8.98 -27.31 0.33
N TYR A 84 -7.88 -26.57 0.14
CA TYR A 84 -6.82 -26.93 -0.80
C TYR A 84 -6.18 -28.27 -0.43
N ILE A 85 -5.87 -28.51 0.84
CA ILE A 85 -5.32 -29.78 1.34
C ILE A 85 -6.33 -30.91 1.15
N TYR A 86 -7.61 -30.66 1.42
CA TYR A 86 -8.68 -31.63 1.20
C TYR A 86 -8.76 -32.07 -0.27
N TYR A 87 -8.78 -31.13 -1.20
CA TYR A 87 -8.79 -31.45 -2.63
C TYR A 87 -7.50 -32.11 -3.12
N THR A 88 -6.33 -31.66 -2.66
CA THR A 88 -5.05 -32.27 -3.04
C THR A 88 -4.91 -33.69 -2.51
N LYS A 89 -5.43 -33.97 -1.30
CA LYS A 89 -5.53 -35.33 -0.75
C LYS A 89 -6.51 -36.21 -1.54
N LEU A 90 -7.66 -35.68 -1.95
CA LEU A 90 -8.62 -36.41 -2.80
C LEU A 90 -8.07 -36.68 -4.22
N GLN A 91 -7.25 -35.79 -4.76
CA GLN A 91 -6.60 -35.99 -6.06
C GLN A 91 -5.39 -36.94 -6.00
N GLY A 92 -5.01 -37.47 -4.82
CA GLY A 92 -3.87 -38.40 -4.68
C GLY A 92 -2.51 -37.79 -5.06
N LYS A 93 -2.44 -36.49 -5.33
CA LYS A 93 -1.20 -35.78 -5.63
C LYS A 93 -0.55 -35.39 -4.32
N SER A 94 0.35 -36.26 -3.86
CA SER A 94 1.32 -35.94 -2.81
C SER A 94 1.94 -34.56 -3.10
N LEU A 95 1.78 -33.62 -2.15
CA LEU A 95 2.42 -32.29 -2.19
C LEU A 95 3.95 -32.33 -1.97
N PHE A 96 4.55 -33.52 -1.98
CA PHE A 96 6.00 -33.73 -2.01
C PHE A 96 6.40 -34.52 -3.25
N GLY A 97 6.21 -33.90 -4.41
CA GLY A 97 6.97 -34.23 -5.61
C GLY A 97 8.21 -33.36 -5.63
N PHE A 98 9.33 -33.87 -5.15
CA PHE A 98 10.64 -33.25 -5.36
C PHE A 98 10.93 -33.30 -6.87
N SER A 99 10.44 -32.33 -7.62
CA SER A 99 10.77 -32.15 -9.04
C SER A 99 12.19 -31.62 -9.14
N GLY A 100 13.13 -32.55 -9.11
CA GLY A 100 14.55 -32.33 -9.32
C GLY A 100 15.20 -33.60 -9.85
N SER A 101 14.61 -34.24 -10.86
CA SER A 101 15.28 -35.31 -11.61
C SER A 101 16.32 -34.67 -12.53
N HIS A 102 17.47 -34.26 -11.99
CA HIS A 102 18.63 -34.04 -12.82
C HIS A 102 19.21 -35.41 -13.17
N SER A 103 18.86 -35.91 -14.35
CA SER A 103 19.56 -37.06 -14.95
C SER A 103 21.03 -36.70 -15.07
N TYR A 104 21.85 -37.25 -14.17
CA TYR A 104 23.29 -37.22 -14.30
C TYR A 104 23.68 -38.24 -15.38
N SER A 105 24.02 -37.75 -16.57
CA SER A 105 24.70 -38.56 -17.59
C SER A 105 26.20 -38.53 -17.27
N PRO A 106 26.83 -39.65 -16.87
CA PRO A 106 28.28 -39.71 -16.78
C PRO A 106 28.85 -39.56 -18.19
N ILE A 107 29.67 -38.53 -18.39
CA ILE A 107 30.48 -38.40 -19.60
C ILE A 107 31.57 -39.47 -19.48
N THR A 108 31.36 -40.64 -20.10
CA THR A 108 32.47 -41.53 -20.44
C THR A 108 33.13 -40.92 -21.66
N VAL A 109 34.13 -40.06 -21.41
CA VAL A 109 35.23 -39.90 -22.34
C VAL A 109 35.87 -41.28 -22.48
N GLU A 110 35.41 -42.04 -23.48
CA GLU A 110 36.23 -42.72 -24.49
C GLU A 110 35.35 -43.60 -25.41
N SER A 111 35.68 -43.63 -26.71
CA SER A 111 35.24 -44.55 -27.78
C SER A 111 33.74 -44.54 -28.12
N ASP A 112 33.24 -44.07 -29.27
CA ASP A 112 33.76 -44.31 -30.62
C ASP A 112 33.56 -43.09 -31.54
N PHE A 113 34.68 -42.65 -32.12
CA PHE A 113 34.71 -41.78 -33.28
C PHE A 113 34.28 -42.58 -34.51
N SER A 114 32.97 -42.73 -34.73
CA SER A 114 32.43 -43.34 -35.93
C SER A 114 32.49 -42.33 -37.09
N ASN A 115 33.64 -42.18 -37.73
CA ASN A 115 33.78 -41.43 -38.97
C ASN A 115 33.05 -42.17 -40.11
N PRO A 116 31.91 -41.67 -40.64
CA PRO A 116 31.08 -42.43 -41.57
C PRO A 116 31.56 -42.36 -43.03
N LEU A 117 32.88 -42.30 -43.26
CA LEU A 117 33.48 -42.12 -44.59
C LEU A 117 34.39 -43.29 -45.03
N TYR A 118 34.19 -44.51 -44.50
CA TYR A 118 34.87 -45.71 -45.00
C TYR A 118 33.96 -46.92 -45.24
N GLU A 119 32.65 -46.83 -44.97
CA GLU A 119 31.69 -47.93 -45.25
C GLU A 119 30.82 -47.64 -46.49
N ALA A 120 31.45 -47.23 -47.59
CA ALA A 120 30.80 -47.17 -48.89
C ALA A 120 31.63 -47.94 -49.91
N GLY A 121 31.34 -49.24 -50.08
CA GLY A 121 31.86 -49.97 -51.23
C GLY A 121 31.89 -51.49 -51.09
N ASP A 122 30.79 -52.10 -51.50
CA ASP A 122 30.79 -53.34 -52.30
C ASP A 122 30.75 -54.69 -51.56
N THR A 123 29.56 -55.03 -51.07
CA THR A 123 29.10 -56.42 -51.01
C THR A 123 28.89 -56.93 -52.44
N ARG A 124 29.76 -57.83 -52.93
CA ARG A 124 29.40 -58.73 -54.02
C ARG A 124 29.59 -60.16 -53.55
N GLU A 125 28.46 -60.88 -53.55
CA GLU A 125 28.30 -62.28 -53.19
C GLU A 125 29.23 -63.19 -54.00
N TYR A 126 29.64 -64.28 -53.36
CA TYR A 126 30.40 -65.38 -53.95
C TYR A 126 29.50 -66.26 -54.83
N GLU A 127 29.99 -66.70 -55.98
CA GLU A 127 29.57 -67.96 -56.59
C GLU A 127 30.81 -68.74 -57.05
N VAL A 128 30.79 -70.04 -56.76
CA VAL A 128 31.87 -71.01 -56.97
C VAL A 128 31.56 -71.82 -58.24
N SER A 129 32.48 -71.83 -59.20
CA SER A 129 32.83 -72.98 -60.07
C SER A 129 34.15 -72.72 -60.78
#